data_AF-A0A967Z8I7-F1
#
_entry.id   AF-A0A967Z8I7-F1
#
_cell.length_a   1.000
_cell.length_b   1.000
_cell.length_c   1.000
_cell.angle_alpha   90.00
_cell.angle_beta   90.00
_cell.angle_gamma   90.00
#
_symmetry.space_group_name_H-M   'P 1'
#
loop_
_entity.id
_entity.type
_entity.pdbx_description
1 polymer ?
#
loop_
_entity_poly.entity_id
_entity_poly.type
_entity_poly.pdbx_seq_one_letter_code
_entity_poly.pdbx_strand_id
1 'polypeptide(L)'
;QDHEISYHYSAALYQRSQNGRVAPQPQKQLLALAPVFSADSDNGYILAKNKSVLSGLEESEKTEFVTRDGSSFRELQHSETETRTIVDLFDERGSIGFFHHQASEENFKANAGKFRYLHISTHGFMNENYPQLSGLAFSQPDDTTSGEDGILYSGELYTLDLN
;
A
#
# COMPACT_ATOMS: atom_id res chain seq x y z
N GLN A 1 20.68 -22.80 0.70
CA GLN A 1 19.78 -23.26 -0.36
C GLN A 1 19.35 -22.01 -1.09
N ASP A 2 19.81 -21.84 -2.32
CA ASP A 2 19.44 -20.69 -3.15
C ASP A 2 18.15 -21.06 -3.89
N HIS A 3 17.08 -20.33 -3.60
CA HIS A 3 15.85 -20.41 -4.37
C HIS A 3 15.81 -19.24 -5.35
N GLU A 4 15.93 -19.55 -6.64
CA GLU A 4 15.74 -18.58 -7.71
C GLU A 4 14.23 -18.36 -7.90
N ILE A 5 13.73 -17.22 -7.43
CA ILE A 5 12.32 -16.85 -7.62
C ILE A 5 12.21 -16.13 -8.96
N SER A 6 11.51 -16.74 -9.92
CA SER A 6 11.20 -16.14 -11.22
C SER A 6 9.76 -15.65 -11.27
N TYR A 7 9.55 -14.35 -11.43
CA TYR A 7 8.23 -13.75 -11.63
C TYR A 7 7.88 -13.74 -13.13
N HIS A 8 6.76 -14.38 -13.49
CA HIS A 8 6.24 -14.36 -14.85
C HIS A 8 5.00 -13.46 -14.89
N TYR A 9 4.95 -12.53 -15.85
CA TYR A 9 3.76 -11.74 -16.13
C TYR A 9 2.62 -12.66 -16.57
N SER A 10 1.39 -12.39 -16.13
CA SER A 10 0.22 -13.03 -16.73
C SER A 10 0.13 -12.67 -18.22
N ALA A 11 -0.42 -13.57 -19.04
CA ALA A 11 -0.48 -13.39 -20.50
C ALA A 11 -1.14 -12.05 -20.90
N ALA A 12 -2.13 -11.59 -20.12
CA ALA A 12 -2.78 -10.30 -20.32
C ALA A 12 -1.85 -9.11 -20.03
N LEU A 13 -1.02 -9.18 -18.97
CA LEU A 13 -0.04 -8.13 -18.65
C LEU A 13 1.09 -8.11 -19.70
N TYR A 14 1.54 -9.27 -20.16
CA TYR A 14 2.53 -9.38 -21.23
C TYR A 14 2.02 -8.78 -22.55
N GLN A 15 0.78 -9.08 -22.93
CA GLN A 15 0.15 -8.48 -24.11
C GLN A 15 -0.02 -6.96 -23.94
N ARG A 16 -0.39 -6.50 -22.73
CA ARG A 16 -0.53 -5.07 -22.41
C ARG A 16 0.83 -4.34 -22.48
N SER A 17 1.91 -4.97 -22.04
CA SER A 17 3.27 -4.40 -22.12
C SER A 17 3.78 -4.36 -23.56
N GLN A 18 3.50 -5.40 -24.37
CA GLN A 18 3.83 -5.41 -25.80
C GLN A 18 3.05 -4.38 -26.61
N ASN A 19 1.79 -4.13 -26.25
CA ASN A 19 0.93 -3.16 -26.94
C ASN A 19 1.26 -1.70 -26.60
N GLY A 20 2.34 -1.44 -25.87
CA GLY A 20 3.00 -0.14 -25.81
C GLY A 20 2.05 1.00 -25.49
N ARG A 21 1.57 1.06 -24.23
CA ARG A 21 1.29 2.39 -23.69
C ARG A 21 2.63 3.11 -23.68
N VAL A 22 2.78 4.16 -24.48
CA VAL A 22 3.82 5.17 -24.23
C VAL A 22 3.40 5.82 -22.92
N ALA A 23 3.80 5.21 -21.80
CA ALA A 23 3.58 5.79 -20.49
C ALA A 23 4.30 7.15 -20.49
N PRO A 24 3.61 8.25 -20.13
CA PRO A 24 4.27 9.54 -20.02
C PRO A 24 5.50 9.37 -19.12
N GLN A 25 6.66 9.90 -19.56
CA GLN A 25 7.88 9.85 -18.74
C GLN A 25 7.56 10.50 -17.38
N PRO A 26 7.61 9.76 -16.26
CA PRO A 26 7.26 10.30 -14.95
C PRO A 26 8.17 11.49 -14.65
N GLN A 27 7.56 12.65 -14.41
CA GLN A 27 8.28 13.90 -14.15
C GLN A 27 8.95 13.89 -12.76
N LYS A 28 8.54 12.97 -11.88
CA LYS A 28 8.99 12.83 -10.49
C LYS A 28 9.54 11.43 -10.25
N GLN A 29 10.56 11.30 -9.40
CA GLN A 29 11.24 10.01 -9.24
C GLN A 29 10.61 9.08 -8.22
N LEU A 30 10.33 9.54 -7.00
CA LEU A 30 9.88 8.64 -5.93
C LEU A 30 8.65 9.18 -5.21
N LEU A 31 7.62 8.35 -5.09
CA LEU A 31 6.56 8.51 -4.10
C LEU A 31 6.75 7.45 -3.02
N ALA A 32 6.87 7.88 -1.78
CA ALA A 32 7.07 7.01 -0.64
C ALA A 32 5.93 7.18 0.37
N LEU A 33 5.38 6.10 0.90
CA LEU A 33 4.25 6.14 1.85
C LEU A 33 4.55 5.26 3.07
N ALA A 34 4.32 5.81 4.26
CA ALA A 34 4.35 5.07 5.52
C ALA A 34 3.20 5.53 6.42
N PRO A 35 2.10 4.76 6.53
CA PRO A 35 1.01 5.08 7.45
C PRO A 35 1.42 5.02 8.92
N VAL A 36 2.48 4.27 9.25
CA VAL A 36 3.03 4.02 10.60
C VAL A 36 2.06 3.28 11.53
N PHE A 37 0.78 3.64 11.54
CA PHE A 37 -0.25 3.14 12.44
C PHE A 37 0.13 3.35 13.91
N SER A 38 0.66 4.54 14.21
CA SER A 38 1.15 4.82 15.56
C SER A 38 -0.01 4.77 16.55
N ALA A 39 0.23 4.18 17.72
CA ALA A 39 -0.79 4.07 18.76
C ALA A 39 -1.27 5.45 19.25
N ASP A 40 -0.44 6.49 19.07
CA ASP A 40 -0.76 7.87 19.42
C ASP A 40 -1.51 8.62 18.28
N SER A 41 -1.68 8.00 17.12
CA SER A 41 -2.41 8.56 15.96
C SER A 41 -3.70 7.80 15.67
N ASP A 42 -4.79 8.52 15.39
CA ASP A 42 -6.10 7.93 15.10
C ASP A 42 -6.22 7.51 13.62
N ASN A 43 -5.22 6.81 13.10
CA ASN A 43 -5.11 6.51 11.67
C ASN A 43 -4.99 5.01 11.37
N GLY A 44 -4.98 4.18 12.41
CA GLY A 44 -4.82 2.72 12.32
C GLY A 44 -6.06 1.91 12.64
N TYR A 45 -7.19 2.51 13.01
CA TYR A 45 -8.42 1.77 13.34
C TYR A 45 -9.00 1.05 12.12
N ILE A 46 -9.44 -0.19 12.30
CA ILE A 46 -10.02 -0.98 11.21
C ILE A 46 -11.51 -0.68 11.14
N LEU A 47 -11.93 -0.04 10.04
CA LEU A 47 -13.34 0.19 9.75
C LEU A 47 -14.13 -1.13 9.74
N ALA A 48 -15.38 -1.09 10.20
CA ALA A 48 -16.22 -2.29 10.27
C ALA A 48 -16.41 -2.98 8.90
N LYS A 49 -16.40 -2.22 7.79
CA LYS A 49 -16.45 -2.73 6.41
C LYS A 49 -15.19 -3.51 6.01
N ASN A 50 -14.06 -3.25 6.68
CA ASN A 50 -12.74 -3.83 6.38
C ASN A 50 -12.39 -5.01 7.29
N LYS A 51 -13.33 -5.54 8.08
CA LYS A 51 -13.08 -6.74 8.90
C LYS A 51 -12.70 -7.97 8.06
N SER A 52 -13.06 -7.98 6.77
CA SER A 52 -12.64 -8.97 5.78
C SER A 52 -11.12 -9.10 5.67
N VAL A 53 -10.36 -8.04 5.96
CA VAL A 53 -8.89 -8.06 6.00
C VAL A 53 -8.36 -9.16 6.91
N LEU A 54 -9.07 -9.46 8.00
CA LEU A 54 -8.68 -10.47 8.99
C LEU A 54 -9.22 -11.87 8.68
N SER A 55 -10.13 -11.99 7.71
CA SER A 55 -10.85 -13.25 7.45
C SER A 55 -10.00 -14.32 6.78
N GLY A 56 -8.90 -13.93 6.13
CA GLY A 56 -7.97 -14.84 5.47
C GLY A 56 -6.71 -15.15 6.27
N LEU A 57 -6.53 -14.54 7.44
CA LEU A 57 -5.34 -14.67 8.26
C LEU A 57 -5.55 -15.76 9.32
N GLU A 58 -4.52 -16.59 9.53
CA GLU A 58 -4.47 -17.51 10.66
C GLU A 58 -4.34 -16.72 11.97
N GLU A 59 -4.77 -17.33 13.08
CA GLU A 59 -4.83 -16.62 14.37
C GLU A 59 -3.44 -16.14 14.83
N SER A 60 -2.39 -16.90 14.52
CA SER A 60 -1.00 -16.49 14.79
C SER A 60 -0.60 -15.26 13.98
N GLU A 61 -1.03 -15.16 12.72
CA GLU A 61 -0.68 -14.05 11.83
C GLU A 61 -1.40 -12.78 12.25
N LYS A 62 -2.68 -12.86 12.64
CA LYS A 62 -3.46 -11.69 13.10
C LYS A 62 -2.74 -10.92 14.20
N THR A 63 -2.04 -11.60 15.11
CA THR A 63 -1.33 -10.94 16.22
C THR A 63 -0.16 -10.06 15.77
N GLU A 64 0.36 -10.27 14.56
CA GLU A 64 1.40 -9.45 13.94
C GLU A 64 0.81 -8.23 13.22
N PHE A 65 -0.40 -8.36 12.67
CA PHE A 65 -1.07 -7.30 11.90
C PHE A 65 -1.92 -6.36 12.75
N VAL A 66 -2.63 -6.88 13.76
CA VAL A 66 -3.61 -6.13 14.53
C VAL A 66 -3.36 -6.16 16.04
N THR A 67 -3.87 -5.13 16.71
CA THR A 67 -3.87 -5.03 18.16
C THR A 67 -4.61 -6.21 18.79
N ARG A 68 -4.37 -6.46 20.09
CA ARG A 68 -4.94 -7.62 20.79
C ARG A 68 -6.48 -7.67 20.79
N ASP A 69 -7.12 -6.51 20.73
CA ASP A 69 -8.57 -6.36 20.61
C ASP A 69 -9.08 -6.43 19.16
N GLY A 70 -8.17 -6.53 18.18
CA GLY A 70 -8.45 -6.59 16.74
C GLY A 70 -9.04 -5.30 16.18
N SER A 71 -8.92 -4.18 16.90
CA SER A 71 -9.55 -2.92 16.53
C SER A 71 -8.69 -2.06 15.61
N SER A 72 -7.37 -2.20 15.66
CA SER A 72 -6.43 -1.37 14.91
C SER A 72 -5.28 -2.18 14.34
N PHE A 73 -4.69 -1.70 13.24
CA PHE A 73 -3.40 -2.18 12.77
C PHE A 73 -2.31 -1.88 13.81
N ARG A 74 -1.34 -2.79 13.93
CA ARG A 74 -0.18 -2.57 14.80
C ARG A 74 0.78 -1.57 14.19
N GLU A 75 1.40 -0.79 15.06
CA GLU A 75 2.40 0.18 14.66
C GLU A 75 3.64 -0.49 14.02
N LEU A 76 4.07 0.06 12.89
CA LEU A 76 5.33 -0.25 12.22
C LEU A 76 6.38 0.78 12.65
N GLN A 77 6.91 0.64 13.87
CA GLN A 77 7.70 1.65 14.59
C GLN A 77 8.91 2.23 13.82
N HIS A 78 9.48 1.48 12.87
CA HIS A 78 10.63 1.91 12.08
C HIS A 78 10.28 2.38 10.66
N SER A 79 9.02 2.17 10.23
CA SER A 79 8.59 2.46 8.86
C SER A 79 8.79 3.92 8.47
N GLU A 80 8.50 4.87 9.36
CA GLU A 80 8.72 6.29 9.06
C GLU A 80 10.20 6.59 8.82
N THR A 81 11.08 6.12 9.71
CA THR A 81 12.52 6.41 9.62
C THR A 81 13.13 5.79 8.37
N GLU A 82 12.78 4.55 8.05
CA GLU A 82 13.22 3.86 6.84
C GLU A 82 12.73 4.57 5.58
N THR A 83 11.43 4.88 5.51
CA THR A 83 10.82 5.57 4.37
C THR A 83 11.38 6.98 4.18
N ARG A 84 11.57 7.75 5.26
CA ARG A 84 12.18 9.08 5.19
C ARG A 84 13.61 9.03 4.68
N THR A 85 14.40 8.07 5.17
CA THR A 85 15.76 7.84 4.67
C THR A 85 15.77 7.57 3.16
N ILE A 86 14.82 6.77 2.67
CA ILE A 86 14.70 6.50 1.23
C ILE A 86 14.29 7.77 0.46
N VAL A 87 13.39 8.59 0.99
CA VAL A 87 13.01 9.87 0.36
C VAL A 87 14.23 10.79 0.22
N ASP A 88 15.03 10.92 1.28
CA ASP A 88 16.22 11.77 1.32
C ASP A 88 17.30 11.32 0.31
N LEU A 89 17.40 10.02 0.01
CA LEU A 89 18.29 9.50 -1.04
C LEU A 89 17.90 9.96 -2.46
N PHE A 90 16.68 10.46 -2.66
CA PHE A 90 16.13 10.90 -3.95
C PHE A 90 15.91 12.43 -4.01
N ASP A 91 16.37 13.21 -3.04
CA ASP A 91 15.96 14.62 -2.84
C ASP A 91 16.22 15.55 -4.05
N GLU A 92 17.29 15.32 -4.81
CA GLU A 92 17.59 16.14 -6.01
C GLU A 92 16.66 15.87 -7.21
N ARG A 93 15.71 14.94 -7.07
CA ARG A 93 15.05 14.27 -8.19
C ARG A 93 13.52 14.28 -8.10
N GLY A 94 12.96 15.09 -7.21
CA GLY A 94 11.51 15.24 -7.05
C GLY A 94 10.88 14.03 -6.38
N SER A 95 11.34 13.68 -5.18
CA SER A 95 10.71 12.72 -4.29
C SER A 95 9.61 13.38 -3.44
N ILE A 96 8.59 12.61 -3.05
CA ILE A 96 7.58 13.02 -2.06
C ILE A 96 7.39 11.85 -1.09
N GLY A 97 7.39 12.16 0.21
CA GLY A 97 7.02 11.25 1.28
C GLY A 97 5.67 11.62 1.89
N PHE A 98 4.78 10.64 2.04
CA PHE A 98 3.55 10.75 2.80
C PHE A 98 3.62 9.87 4.05
N PHE A 99 3.29 10.47 5.20
CA PHE A 99 3.41 9.83 6.51
C PHE A 99 2.10 9.94 7.30
N HIS A 100 1.84 9.00 8.20
CA HIS A 100 0.64 8.98 9.04
C HIS A 100 -0.64 9.19 8.20
N HIS A 101 -1.46 10.19 8.55
CA HIS A 101 -2.70 10.52 7.84
C HIS A 101 -2.50 10.85 6.35
N GLN A 102 -1.33 11.37 5.96
CA GLN A 102 -1.07 11.67 4.56
C GLN A 102 -0.84 10.41 3.73
N ALA A 103 -0.41 9.30 4.36
CA ALA A 103 -0.27 8.01 3.69
C ALA A 103 -1.63 7.32 3.53
N SER A 104 -2.59 8.05 2.95
CA SER A 104 -3.93 7.58 2.66
C SER A 104 -4.01 6.94 1.29
N GLU A 105 -5.02 6.08 1.12
CA GLU A 105 -5.36 5.47 -0.15
C GLU A 105 -5.66 6.52 -1.24
N GLU A 106 -6.38 7.59 -0.88
CA GLU A 106 -6.68 8.71 -1.77
C GLU A 106 -5.40 9.38 -2.30
N ASN A 107 -4.48 9.73 -1.39
CA ASN A 107 -3.22 10.35 -1.78
C ASN A 107 -2.36 9.43 -2.63
N PHE A 108 -2.39 8.12 -2.35
CA PHE A 108 -1.74 7.13 -3.19
C PHE A 108 -2.33 7.12 -4.61
N LYS A 109 -3.64 6.89 -4.76
CA LYS A 109 -4.33 6.82 -6.06
C LYS A 109 -4.15 8.11 -6.87
N ALA A 110 -4.22 9.27 -6.22
CA ALA A 110 -4.08 10.58 -6.87
C ALA A 110 -2.64 10.87 -7.36
N ASN A 111 -1.63 10.18 -6.85
CA ASN A 111 -0.23 10.48 -7.13
C ASN A 111 0.56 9.35 -7.79
N ALA A 112 0.20 8.07 -7.59
CA ALA A 112 1.00 6.92 -8.00
C ALA A 112 1.43 6.96 -9.48
N GLY A 113 0.53 7.34 -10.40
CA GLY A 113 0.82 7.45 -11.84
C GLY A 113 1.76 8.59 -12.24
N LYS A 114 2.16 9.48 -11.32
CA LYS A 114 3.04 10.64 -11.60
C LYS A 114 4.51 10.35 -11.32
N PHE A 115 4.81 9.23 -10.64
CA PHE A 115 6.14 8.91 -10.15
C PHE A 115 6.70 7.67 -10.85
N ARG A 116 8.02 7.59 -10.91
CA ARG A 116 8.74 6.45 -11.49
C ARG A 116 8.81 5.26 -10.53
N TYR A 117 9.00 5.55 -9.26
CA TYR A 117 9.14 4.56 -8.20
C TYR A 117 8.09 4.81 -7.13
N LEU A 118 7.48 3.72 -6.68
CA LEU A 118 6.55 3.72 -5.55
C LEU A 118 7.20 2.88 -4.44
N HIS A 119 7.31 3.45 -3.26
CA HIS A 119 7.75 2.75 -2.06
C HIS A 119 6.63 2.81 -1.03
N ILE A 120 6.16 1.65 -0.57
CA ILE A 120 5.00 1.56 0.32
C ILE A 120 5.43 0.71 1.53
N SER A 121 5.58 1.35 2.67
CA SER A 121 5.92 0.71 3.95
C SER A 121 4.66 0.58 4.79
N THR A 122 3.91 -0.50 4.56
CA THR A 122 2.62 -0.74 5.22
C THR A 122 2.33 -2.23 5.40
N HIS A 123 1.23 -2.54 6.09
CA HIS A 123 0.71 -3.90 6.20
C HIS A 123 0.12 -4.37 4.88
N GLY A 124 0.68 -5.44 4.33
CA GLY A 124 0.08 -6.21 3.23
C GLY A 124 -0.52 -7.50 3.78
N PHE A 125 -1.68 -7.88 3.29
CA PHE A 125 -2.36 -9.10 3.71
C PHE A 125 -2.88 -9.86 2.49
N MET A 126 -2.91 -11.19 2.63
CA MET A 126 -3.31 -12.12 1.58
C MET A 126 -4.48 -12.96 2.07
N ASN A 127 -5.45 -13.21 1.20
CA ASN A 127 -6.53 -14.16 1.46
C ASN A 127 -6.46 -15.27 0.41
N GLU A 128 -6.04 -16.46 0.84
CA GLU A 128 -5.84 -17.61 -0.06
C GLU A 128 -7.15 -18.10 -0.70
N ASN A 129 -8.25 -18.02 0.05
CA ASN A 129 -9.56 -18.48 -0.42
C ASN A 129 -10.23 -17.47 -1.35
N TYR A 130 -9.99 -16.18 -1.12
CA TYR A 130 -10.56 -15.06 -1.87
C TYR A 130 -9.49 -14.04 -2.24
N PRO A 131 -8.67 -14.29 -3.28
CA PRO A 131 -7.54 -13.44 -3.64
C PRO A 131 -7.87 -11.95 -3.88
N GLN A 132 -9.12 -11.65 -4.28
CA GLN A 132 -9.63 -10.29 -4.44
C GLN A 132 -9.73 -9.51 -3.13
N LEU A 133 -9.76 -10.20 -1.99
CA LEU A 133 -9.75 -9.60 -0.64
C LEU A 133 -8.33 -9.45 -0.09
N SER A 134 -7.30 -9.69 -0.89
CA SER A 134 -5.91 -9.37 -0.55
C SER A 134 -5.64 -7.90 -0.87
N GLY A 135 -4.78 -7.23 -0.11
CA GLY A 135 -4.57 -5.80 -0.30
C GLY A 135 -3.48 -5.20 0.58
N LEU A 136 -3.41 -3.88 0.52
CA LEU A 136 -2.50 -3.04 1.30
C LEU A 136 -3.34 -2.13 2.20
N ALA A 137 -2.99 -2.07 3.48
CA ALA A 137 -3.58 -1.11 4.40
C ALA A 137 -2.94 0.27 4.20
N PHE A 138 -3.75 1.31 4.18
CA PHE A 138 -3.32 2.70 4.24
C PHE A 138 -3.89 3.35 5.49
N SER A 139 -3.52 4.62 5.71
CA SER A 139 -4.13 5.43 6.75
C SER A 139 -5.65 5.41 6.60
N GLN A 140 -6.31 5.12 7.71
CA GLN A 140 -7.75 4.98 7.76
C GLN A 140 -8.39 6.38 7.75
N PRO A 141 -9.42 6.62 6.93
CA PRO A 141 -9.97 7.96 6.76
C PRO A 141 -10.94 8.30 7.88
N ASP A 142 -10.71 9.43 8.56
CA ASP A 142 -11.60 9.97 9.60
C ASP A 142 -13.05 10.12 9.10
N ASP A 143 -13.19 10.48 7.82
CA ASP A 143 -14.47 10.60 7.14
C ASP A 143 -14.61 9.57 6.02
N THR A 144 -15.63 8.71 6.15
CA THR A 144 -15.96 7.68 5.16
C THR A 144 -16.67 8.23 3.91
N THR A 145 -16.93 9.54 3.83
CA THR A 145 -17.59 10.18 2.67
C THR A 145 -16.68 10.29 1.44
N SER A 146 -15.36 10.21 1.60
CA SER A 146 -14.37 10.28 0.50
C SER A 146 -14.44 9.10 -0.47
N GLY A 147 -15.24 8.07 -0.17
CA GLY A 147 -15.40 6.87 -1.00
C GLY A 147 -14.28 5.84 -0.81
N GLU A 148 -13.13 6.27 -0.33
CA GLU A 148 -12.00 5.41 0.04
C GLU A 148 -12.24 4.75 1.40
N ASP A 149 -11.67 3.57 1.60
CA ASP A 149 -11.82 2.81 2.85
C ASP A 149 -10.50 2.58 3.58
N GLY A 150 -9.40 3.10 3.04
CA GLY A 150 -8.08 2.93 3.60
C GLY A 150 -7.51 1.54 3.31
N ILE A 151 -8.12 0.76 2.42
CA ILE A 151 -7.66 -0.56 1.99
C ILE A 151 -7.62 -0.60 0.47
N LEU A 152 -6.41 -0.67 -0.08
CA LEU A 152 -6.24 -0.85 -1.51
C LEU A 152 -6.26 -2.34 -1.85
N TYR A 153 -7.38 -2.82 -2.40
CA TYR A 153 -7.52 -4.22 -2.76
C TYR A 153 -6.75 -4.55 -4.06
N SER A 154 -6.35 -5.82 -4.19
CA SER A 154 -5.61 -6.32 -5.35
C SER A 154 -6.35 -6.08 -6.67
N GLY A 155 -7.69 -6.14 -6.66
CA GLY A 155 -8.52 -5.85 -7.82
C GLY A 155 -8.40 -4.39 -8.30
N GLU A 156 -8.22 -3.46 -7.38
CA GLU A 156 -8.11 -2.03 -7.67
C GLU A 156 -6.73 -1.68 -8.25
N LEU A 157 -5.66 -2.35 -7.77
CA LEU A 157 -4.30 -2.19 -8.30
C LEU A 157 -4.23 -2.39 -9.81
N TYR A 158 -4.99 -3.34 -10.38
CA TYR A 158 -5.02 -3.59 -11.82
C TYR A 158 -5.64 -2.45 -12.64
N THR A 159 -6.42 -1.59 -12.01
CA THR A 159 -7.07 -0.43 -12.65
C THR A 159 -6.27 0.85 -12.53
N LEU A 160 -5.22 0.87 -11.69
CA LEU A 160 -4.36 2.03 -11.54
C LEU A 160 -3.60 2.33 -12.83
N ASP A 161 -3.53 3.62 -13.15
CA ASP A 161 -2.72 4.12 -14.25
C ASP A 161 -1.28 4.33 -13.74
N LEU A 162 -0.50 3.26 -13.79
CA LEU A 162 0.92 3.25 -13.42
C LEU A 162 1.78 3.27 -14.70
N ASN A 163 2.95 3.90 -14.62
CA ASN A 163 3.90 4.04 -15.74
C ASN A 163 4.71 2.77 -16.01
#